data_AF-A0A2G9URL8-F1
#
_entry.id   AF-A0A2G9URL8-F1
#
_cell.length_a   1.000
_cell.length_b   1.000
_cell.length_c   1.000
_cell.angle_alpha   90.00
_cell.angle_beta   90.00
_cell.angle_gamma   90.00
#
_symmetry.space_group_name_H-M   'P 1'
#
loop_
_entity.id
_entity.type
_entity.pdbx_description
1 polymer ?
#
loop_
_entity_poly.entity_id
_entity_poly.type
_entity_poly.pdbx_seq_one_letter_code
_entity_poly.pdbx_strand_id
1 'polypeptide(L)'
;MSVEEREWHGGGGGEEASLLPLYHVVVKDKNTARLIVETGLPHRRTFVPWTECVPRHYHDIAQRFRRAQELARKFKGENMMLALDLIEFDPLYTKVFELVFGGILICDTIHCAKEVVYDSQVKLRAVTARGDDLKPTGTMSGGAPDRRGPILLDLIDYTTFKSEIAWKEAEVAKLGKEVSKYDKVRGRYSELKDKLERASARLEALKESFKDGPLQQLSDEIKVLEKDLPECDTLLREMTKQAKELNDRINAYEERKRNEQAFIDKAKKTAQKESDAAEKRLEQAKRDFEKLSDSLTSTRGTLATMKEQIAKEEEALSSSKSRVDEFHDRIAAIDERRKVAQQAHEAAVATLKKFEKELKEFDKDIKVHQDKVDVTSKKIVKLKSKQASLETDIEKAKEDAVAYKKMAHHKVKAHPWISDEKSHFGKKNTEYDFTGPNRKRYDVAGRSVASRGIFPEEERLIVVAVN
;
A
#
# COMPACT_ATOMS: atom_id res chain seq x y z
N MET A 1 -10.78 86.53 -105.61
CA MET A 1 -10.18 87.28 -106.72
C MET A 1 -8.69 87.18 -106.51
N SER A 2 -8.00 86.46 -107.38
CA SER A 2 -6.53 86.41 -107.37
C SER A 2 -6.06 87.36 -108.46
N VAL A 3 -5.06 88.19 -108.18
CA VAL A 3 -4.45 89.09 -109.17
C VAL A 3 -3.20 88.40 -109.68
N GLU A 4 -3.07 88.23 -110.99
CA GLU A 4 -1.88 87.60 -111.59
C GLU A 4 -0.65 88.49 -111.34
N GLU A 5 0.39 87.94 -110.68
CA GLU A 5 1.61 88.66 -110.33
C GLU A 5 2.43 88.96 -111.60
N ARG A 6 2.16 90.12 -112.22
CA ARG A 6 3.09 90.78 -113.15
C ARG A 6 3.26 92.22 -112.71
N GLU A 7 4.48 92.73 -112.81
CA GLU A 7 5.04 93.99 -112.28
C GLU A 7 4.17 95.26 -112.49
N TRP A 8 3.03 95.36 -111.82
CA TRP A 8 2.13 96.53 -111.84
C TRP A 8 1.84 96.97 -110.40
N HIS A 9 2.89 97.28 -109.64
CA HIS A 9 2.75 97.83 -108.30
C HIS A 9 2.69 99.36 -108.37
N GLY A 10 1.47 99.88 -108.49
CA GLY A 10 1.16 101.28 -108.34
C GLY A 10 1.22 101.76 -106.90
N GLY A 11 1.90 102.89 -106.65
CA GLY A 11 1.78 103.60 -105.38
C GLY A 11 0.32 104.01 -105.14
N GLY A 12 -0.19 103.79 -103.92
CA GLY A 12 -1.60 103.86 -103.50
C GLY A 12 -2.35 105.20 -103.62
N GLY A 13 -2.17 105.98 -104.70
CA GLY A 13 -2.78 107.31 -104.90
C GLY A 13 -3.98 107.36 -105.81
N GLY A 14 -4.21 106.31 -106.59
CA GLY A 14 -5.40 106.19 -107.43
C GLY A 14 -6.58 105.50 -106.79
N GLU A 15 -6.39 104.94 -105.60
CA GLU A 15 -7.33 103.97 -105.03
C GLU A 15 -8.71 104.60 -104.74
N GLU A 16 -8.80 105.87 -104.31
CA GLU A 16 -10.09 106.48 -103.92
C GLU A 16 -11.06 106.75 -105.08
N ALA A 17 -10.58 107.06 -106.30
CA ALA A 17 -11.47 107.33 -107.45
C ALA A 17 -11.77 106.08 -108.29
N SER A 18 -10.90 105.06 -108.22
CA SER A 18 -10.98 103.84 -109.02
C SER A 18 -11.62 102.65 -108.31
N LEU A 19 -11.69 102.64 -106.97
CA LEU A 19 -12.11 101.48 -106.15
C LEU A 19 -13.51 101.53 -105.52
N LEU A 20 -14.39 102.48 -105.89
CA LEU A 20 -15.80 102.44 -105.48
C LEU A 20 -16.45 101.04 -105.63
N PRO A 21 -16.13 100.23 -106.66
CA PRO A 21 -16.66 98.89 -106.84
C PRO A 21 -16.15 97.80 -105.88
N LEU A 22 -15.00 97.97 -105.21
CA LEU A 22 -14.46 96.92 -104.31
C LEU A 22 -15.37 96.65 -103.11
N TYR A 23 -16.07 97.67 -102.63
CA TYR A 23 -17.01 97.56 -101.51
C TYR A 23 -18.43 97.20 -101.96
N HIS A 24 -18.62 96.85 -103.24
CA HIS A 24 -19.90 96.36 -103.72
C HIS A 24 -20.17 94.96 -103.19
N VAL A 25 -21.36 94.77 -102.64
CA VAL A 25 -21.79 93.46 -102.14
C VAL A 25 -22.54 92.75 -103.26
N VAL A 26 -21.94 91.68 -103.77
CA VAL A 26 -22.57 90.83 -104.77
C VAL A 26 -23.64 89.98 -104.08
N VAL A 27 -24.88 90.05 -104.59
CA VAL A 27 -26.04 89.34 -104.04
C VAL A 27 -26.72 88.54 -105.13
N LYS A 28 -27.53 87.56 -104.73
CA LYS A 28 -28.19 86.66 -105.65
C LYS A 28 -29.09 87.41 -106.64
N ASP A 29 -30.05 88.18 -106.15
CA ASP A 29 -31.08 88.86 -106.93
C ASP A 29 -31.45 90.23 -106.32
N LYS A 30 -32.25 91.04 -107.02
CA LYS A 30 -32.74 92.33 -106.51
C LYS A 30 -33.55 92.19 -105.23
N ASN A 31 -34.28 91.09 -105.05
CA ASN A 31 -35.07 90.85 -103.85
C ASN A 31 -34.18 90.71 -102.61
N THR A 32 -33.09 89.95 -102.72
CA THR A 32 -32.08 89.82 -101.65
C THR A 32 -31.47 91.18 -101.33
N ALA A 33 -31.12 91.98 -102.35
CA ALA A 33 -30.61 93.33 -102.13
C ALA A 33 -31.60 94.20 -101.34
N ARG A 34 -32.88 94.17 -101.72
CA ARG A 34 -33.95 94.94 -101.07
C ARG A 34 -34.13 94.54 -99.61
N LEU A 35 -34.21 93.24 -99.33
CA LEU A 35 -34.35 92.72 -97.96
C LEU A 35 -33.19 93.16 -97.07
N ILE A 36 -31.95 93.07 -97.55
CA ILE A 36 -30.77 93.51 -96.78
C ILE A 36 -30.83 95.02 -96.51
N VAL A 37 -31.24 95.83 -97.48
CA VAL A 37 -31.36 97.29 -97.30
C VAL A 37 -32.45 97.64 -96.28
N GLU A 38 -33.60 96.95 -96.33
CA GLU A 38 -34.72 97.16 -95.41
C GLU A 38 -34.37 96.78 -93.95
N THR A 39 -33.44 95.85 -93.74
CA THR A 39 -32.99 95.46 -92.37
C THR A 39 -32.15 96.51 -91.63
N GLY A 40 -31.69 97.57 -92.32
CA GLY A 40 -30.89 98.64 -91.72
C GLY A 40 -29.40 98.31 -91.65
N LEU A 41 -28.64 98.87 -92.59
CA LEU A 41 -27.19 98.71 -92.62
C LEU A 41 -26.49 99.86 -91.87
N PRO A 42 -25.42 99.58 -91.12
CA PRO A 42 -24.68 100.61 -90.39
C PRO A 42 -24.00 101.63 -91.32
N HIS A 43 -23.70 101.23 -92.55
CA HIS A 43 -23.07 102.07 -93.55
C HIS A 43 -23.70 101.86 -94.93
N ARG A 44 -23.71 102.90 -95.75
CA ARG A 44 -24.15 102.82 -97.14
C ARG A 44 -23.28 101.82 -97.91
N ARG A 45 -23.93 100.91 -98.64
CA ARG A 45 -23.29 99.92 -99.52
C ARG A 45 -24.02 99.88 -100.86
N THR A 46 -23.30 99.55 -101.91
CA THR A 46 -23.88 99.28 -103.23
C THR A 46 -24.03 97.77 -103.38
N PHE A 47 -25.21 97.32 -103.78
CA PHE A 47 -25.49 95.90 -104.01
C PHE A 47 -25.54 95.62 -105.50
N VAL A 48 -24.90 94.53 -105.93
CA VAL A 48 -24.89 94.08 -107.32
C VAL A 48 -25.56 92.71 -107.42
N PRO A 49 -26.82 92.65 -107.89
CA PRO A 49 -27.51 91.39 -108.17
C PRO A 49 -26.86 90.67 -109.36
N TRP A 50 -26.15 89.57 -109.13
CA TRP A 50 -25.38 88.94 -110.20
C TRP A 50 -26.25 88.25 -111.26
N THR A 51 -27.46 87.79 -110.92
CA THR A 51 -28.40 87.18 -111.88
C THR A 51 -28.95 88.17 -112.90
N GLU A 52 -29.15 89.42 -112.48
CA GLU A 52 -29.89 90.45 -113.22
C GLU A 52 -29.00 91.62 -113.67
N CYS A 53 -27.71 91.62 -113.28
CA CYS A 53 -26.79 92.63 -113.73
C CYS A 53 -26.60 92.55 -115.25
N VAL A 54 -26.66 93.71 -115.90
CA VAL A 54 -26.43 93.84 -117.34
C VAL A 54 -25.16 94.67 -117.52
N PRO A 55 -24.04 94.06 -117.93
CA PRO A 55 -22.82 94.80 -118.21
C PRO A 55 -23.02 95.71 -119.41
N ARG A 56 -22.28 96.82 -119.46
CA ARG A 56 -22.23 97.65 -120.68
C ARG A 56 -21.61 96.81 -121.79
N HIS A 57 -22.43 96.39 -122.74
CA HIS A 57 -21.94 95.62 -123.88
C HIS A 57 -21.12 96.51 -124.81
N TYR A 58 -19.82 96.30 -124.79
CA TYR A 58 -18.91 96.79 -125.82
C TYR A 58 -18.78 95.68 -126.87
N HIS A 59 -19.74 95.58 -127.80
CA HIS A 59 -19.69 94.58 -128.88
C HIS A 59 -18.36 94.62 -129.67
N ASP A 60 -17.72 95.80 -129.72
CA ASP A 60 -16.45 96.02 -130.40
C ASP A 60 -15.25 96.13 -129.45
N ILE A 61 -15.32 95.59 -128.22
CA ILE A 61 -14.24 95.76 -127.22
C ILE A 61 -12.87 95.33 -127.77
N ALA A 62 -12.82 94.21 -128.50
CA ALA A 62 -11.60 93.72 -129.12
C ALA A 62 -11.06 94.62 -130.24
N GLN A 63 -11.92 95.37 -130.93
CA GLN A 63 -11.50 96.36 -131.93
C GLN A 63 -11.00 97.64 -131.25
N ARG A 64 -11.72 98.11 -130.23
CA ARG A 64 -11.33 99.27 -129.42
C ARG A 64 -9.99 99.05 -128.71
N PHE A 65 -9.77 97.85 -128.17
CA PHE A 65 -8.52 97.46 -127.56
C PHE A 65 -7.37 97.40 -128.56
N ARG A 66 -7.57 96.82 -129.75
CA ARG A 66 -6.56 96.83 -130.81
C ARG A 66 -6.17 98.26 -131.22
N ARG A 67 -7.15 99.14 -131.39
CA ARG A 67 -6.92 100.57 -131.65
C ARG A 67 -6.14 101.23 -130.52
N ALA A 68 -6.50 100.94 -129.28
CA ALA A 68 -5.81 101.47 -128.10
C ALA A 68 -4.34 101.00 -128.05
N GLN A 69 -4.07 99.73 -128.36
CA GLN A 69 -2.71 99.18 -128.47
C GLN A 69 -1.90 99.85 -129.60
N GLU A 70 -2.52 100.12 -130.76
CA GLU A 70 -1.86 100.85 -131.85
C GLU A 70 -1.45 102.27 -131.45
N LEU A 71 -2.31 102.96 -130.69
CA LEU A 71 -1.99 104.29 -130.15
C LEU A 71 -0.88 104.21 -129.11
N ALA A 72 -0.90 103.20 -128.23
CA ALA A 72 0.11 102.98 -127.21
C ALA A 72 1.50 102.74 -127.80
N ARG A 73 1.63 102.13 -129.00
CA ARG A 73 2.93 101.94 -129.69
C ARG A 73 3.69 103.24 -129.96
N LYS A 74 3.02 104.39 -129.98
CA LYS A 74 3.68 105.71 -130.09
C LYS A 74 4.55 106.01 -128.86
N PHE A 75 4.21 105.42 -127.71
CA PHE A 75 4.94 105.53 -126.46
C PHE A 75 5.84 104.29 -126.31
N LYS A 76 7.16 104.50 -126.42
CA LYS A 76 8.12 103.39 -126.34
C LYS A 76 8.10 102.77 -124.94
N GLY A 77 7.93 101.45 -124.89
CA GLY A 77 8.00 100.67 -123.65
C GLY A 77 6.70 100.63 -122.85
N GLU A 78 5.58 101.08 -123.41
CA GLU A 78 4.28 100.97 -122.74
C GLU A 78 3.53 99.69 -123.06
N ASN A 79 3.04 99.07 -122.00
CA ASN A 79 2.15 97.94 -122.04
C ASN A 79 0.72 98.39 -121.79
N MET A 80 -0.22 97.74 -122.47
CA MET A 80 -1.64 97.99 -122.31
C MET A 80 -2.41 96.69 -122.24
N MET A 81 -3.26 96.57 -121.23
CA MET A 81 -4.08 95.39 -120.96
C MET A 81 -5.50 95.80 -120.59
N LEU A 82 -6.48 94.90 -120.80
CA LEU A 82 -7.79 95.07 -120.19
C LEU A 82 -7.71 94.74 -118.70
N ALA A 83 -8.43 95.48 -117.87
CA ALA A 83 -8.51 95.18 -116.44
C ALA A 83 -9.14 93.81 -116.16
N LEU A 84 -10.07 93.36 -117.00
CA LEU A 84 -10.72 92.06 -116.87
C LEU A 84 -9.73 90.89 -117.06
N ASP A 85 -8.70 91.08 -117.87
CA ASP A 85 -7.71 90.03 -118.19
C ASP A 85 -6.66 89.86 -117.07
N LEU A 86 -6.59 90.79 -116.10
CA LEU A 86 -5.62 90.75 -114.99
C LEU A 86 -6.14 90.10 -113.70
N ILE A 87 -7.42 89.70 -113.69
CA ILE A 87 -8.09 89.20 -112.49
C ILE A 87 -8.67 87.81 -112.71
N GLU A 88 -8.51 86.96 -111.71
CA GLU A 88 -9.16 85.65 -111.66
C GLU A 88 -10.42 85.70 -110.79
N PHE A 89 -11.53 85.21 -111.33
CA PHE A 89 -12.81 85.15 -110.62
C PHE A 89 -13.60 83.90 -111.02
N ASP A 90 -14.56 83.52 -110.17
CA ASP A 90 -15.47 82.41 -110.47
C ASP A 90 -16.36 82.79 -111.68
N PRO A 91 -16.42 81.96 -112.74
CA PRO A 91 -17.24 82.20 -113.93
C PRO A 91 -18.71 82.54 -113.64
N LEU A 92 -19.25 82.10 -112.49
CA LEU A 92 -20.59 82.47 -112.03
C LEU A 92 -20.80 84.00 -112.00
N TYR A 93 -19.75 84.77 -111.68
CA TYR A 93 -19.80 86.22 -111.52
C TYR A 93 -19.31 87.01 -112.73
N THR A 94 -19.14 86.36 -113.90
CA THR A 94 -18.61 87.01 -115.13
C THR A 94 -19.31 88.32 -115.45
N LYS A 95 -20.64 88.37 -115.46
CA LYS A 95 -21.42 89.59 -115.75
C LYS A 95 -21.13 90.74 -114.78
N VAL A 96 -20.82 90.42 -113.52
CA VAL A 96 -20.49 91.40 -112.48
C VAL A 96 -19.11 92.00 -112.73
N PHE A 97 -18.13 91.14 -113.02
CA PHE A 97 -16.77 91.60 -113.33
C PHE A 97 -16.71 92.34 -114.68
N GLU A 98 -17.49 91.94 -115.68
CA GLU A 98 -17.65 92.70 -116.94
C GLU A 98 -18.27 94.09 -116.70
N LEU A 99 -19.26 94.19 -115.80
CA LEU A 99 -19.88 95.47 -115.45
C LEU A 99 -18.88 96.43 -114.80
N VAL A 100 -18.00 95.90 -113.93
CA VAL A 100 -17.04 96.71 -113.16
C VAL A 100 -15.76 96.99 -113.95
N PHE A 101 -15.18 95.99 -114.61
CA PHE A 101 -13.85 96.03 -115.22
C PHE A 101 -13.86 95.93 -116.75
N GLY A 102 -14.96 95.53 -117.39
CA GLY A 102 -15.00 95.23 -118.83
C GLY A 102 -14.80 96.42 -119.77
N GLY A 103 -14.88 97.65 -119.27
CA GLY A 103 -14.63 98.89 -120.03
C GLY A 103 -13.39 99.66 -119.60
N ILE A 104 -12.48 99.02 -118.87
CA ILE A 104 -11.29 99.66 -118.27
C ILE A 104 -10.02 99.13 -118.93
N LEU A 105 -9.21 100.07 -119.44
CA LEU A 105 -7.87 99.84 -119.94
C LEU A 105 -6.84 100.19 -118.85
N ILE A 106 -5.76 99.44 -118.78
CA ILE A 106 -4.64 99.70 -117.88
C ILE A 106 -3.44 100.11 -118.73
N CYS A 107 -2.84 101.25 -118.40
CA CYS A 107 -1.69 101.84 -119.13
C CYS A 107 -0.55 102.15 -118.16
N ASP A 108 0.70 102.17 -118.61
CA ASP A 108 1.82 102.49 -117.72
C ASP A 108 1.87 103.98 -117.37
N THR A 109 1.69 104.86 -118.37
CA THR A 109 1.79 106.32 -118.16
C THR A 109 0.51 107.09 -118.47
N ILE A 110 0.40 108.26 -117.83
CA ILE A 110 -0.70 109.20 -118.03
C ILE A 110 -0.73 109.78 -119.46
N HIS A 111 0.42 109.87 -120.13
CA HIS A 111 0.50 110.42 -121.49
C HIS A 111 -0.14 109.47 -122.49
N CYS A 112 0.16 108.17 -122.39
CA CYS A 112 -0.49 107.13 -123.16
C CYS A 112 -1.99 107.04 -122.85
N ALA A 113 -2.36 107.05 -121.57
CA ALA A 113 -3.76 107.01 -121.15
C ALA A 113 -4.58 108.16 -121.76
N LYS A 114 -4.04 109.38 -121.82
CA LYS A 114 -4.71 110.54 -122.44
C LYS A 114 -4.99 110.34 -123.93
N GLU A 115 -3.99 109.90 -124.70
CA GLU A 115 -4.15 109.67 -126.14
C GLU A 115 -5.21 108.61 -126.42
N VAL A 116 -5.26 107.58 -125.59
CA VAL A 116 -6.13 106.42 -125.78
C VAL A 116 -7.56 106.72 -125.37
N VAL A 117 -7.78 107.36 -124.22
CA VAL A 117 -9.12 107.62 -123.68
C VAL A 117 -9.91 108.60 -124.56
N TYR A 118 -9.23 109.59 -125.13
CA TYR A 118 -9.85 110.64 -125.94
C TYR A 118 -9.89 110.34 -127.44
N ASP A 119 -9.30 109.23 -127.90
CA ASP A 119 -9.46 108.76 -129.27
C ASP A 119 -10.93 108.39 -129.56
N SER A 120 -11.43 108.87 -130.70
CA SER A 120 -12.84 108.76 -131.06
C SER A 120 -13.30 107.32 -131.31
N GLN A 121 -12.38 106.40 -131.62
CA GLN A 121 -12.65 104.99 -131.87
C GLN A 121 -12.51 104.14 -130.60
N VAL A 122 -11.75 104.58 -129.59
CA VAL A 122 -11.59 103.84 -128.33
C VAL A 122 -12.69 104.20 -127.33
N LYS A 123 -12.72 105.46 -126.84
CA LYS A 123 -13.65 105.96 -125.81
C LYS A 123 -13.89 104.98 -124.65
N LEU A 124 -12.81 104.41 -124.10
CA LEU A 124 -12.83 103.56 -122.91
C LEU A 124 -12.17 104.30 -121.74
N ARG A 125 -12.52 103.93 -120.51
CA ARG A 125 -11.83 104.45 -119.31
C ARG A 125 -10.43 103.87 -119.28
N ALA A 126 -9.41 104.68 -118.98
CA ALA A 126 -8.05 104.18 -118.76
C ALA A 126 -7.57 104.54 -117.36
N VAL A 127 -6.90 103.60 -116.72
CA VAL A 127 -6.28 103.77 -115.41
C VAL A 127 -4.78 103.53 -115.57
N THR A 128 -3.95 104.41 -115.02
CA THR A 128 -2.49 104.24 -115.09
C THR A 128 -1.99 103.30 -114.01
N ALA A 129 -0.80 102.73 -114.17
CA ALA A 129 -0.12 101.97 -113.11
C ALA A 129 0.02 102.79 -111.83
N ARG A 130 0.15 104.11 -111.93
CA ARG A 130 0.25 105.02 -110.77
C ARG A 130 -1.11 105.39 -110.15
N GLY A 131 -2.20 104.93 -110.75
CA GLY A 131 -3.54 105.14 -110.25
C GLY A 131 -4.27 106.37 -110.80
N ASP A 132 -3.75 107.02 -111.84
CA ASP A 132 -4.50 108.10 -112.50
C ASP A 132 -5.68 107.50 -113.27
N ASP A 133 -6.91 107.95 -112.99
CA ASP A 133 -8.14 107.52 -113.64
C ASP A 133 -8.62 108.54 -114.66
N LEU A 134 -8.69 108.14 -115.93
CA LEU A 134 -9.12 108.96 -117.05
C LEU A 134 -10.41 108.41 -117.65
N LYS A 135 -11.44 109.24 -117.70
CA LYS A 135 -12.75 108.91 -118.27
C LYS A 135 -12.94 109.57 -119.64
N PRO A 136 -13.59 108.89 -120.61
CA PRO A 136 -13.92 109.48 -121.91
C PRO A 136 -14.78 110.74 -121.84
N THR A 137 -15.43 110.98 -120.69
CA THR A 137 -16.23 112.19 -120.40
C THR A 137 -15.39 113.45 -120.16
N GLY A 138 -14.06 113.35 -120.19
CA GLY A 138 -13.16 114.48 -119.91
C GLY A 138 -12.81 114.65 -118.42
N THR A 139 -13.22 113.72 -117.57
CA THR A 139 -12.89 113.73 -116.13
C THR A 139 -11.60 112.94 -115.92
N MET A 140 -10.65 113.54 -115.23
CA MET A 140 -9.41 112.88 -114.80
C MET A 140 -9.27 113.03 -113.29
N SER A 141 -8.94 111.94 -112.62
CA SER A 141 -8.69 111.89 -111.17
C SER A 141 -7.28 111.35 -110.95
N GLY A 142 -6.47 112.08 -110.19
CA GLY A 142 -5.11 111.71 -109.83
C GLY A 142 -4.66 112.49 -108.61
N GLY A 143 -3.72 111.95 -107.84
CA GLY A 143 -3.28 112.50 -106.56
C GLY A 143 -2.07 111.77 -105.98
N ALA A 144 -1.53 112.30 -104.89
CA ALA A 144 -0.48 111.61 -104.15
C ALA A 144 -1.05 110.36 -103.46
N PRO A 145 -0.29 109.26 -103.38
CA PRO A 145 -0.67 108.09 -102.61
C PRO A 145 -1.04 108.42 -101.17
N ASP A 146 -2.15 107.85 -100.72
CA ASP A 146 -2.44 107.82 -99.30
C ASP A 146 -1.31 107.08 -98.59
N ARG A 147 -1.05 107.42 -97.33
CA ARG A 147 0.00 106.76 -96.53
C ARG A 147 -0.33 105.30 -96.23
N ARG A 148 -1.59 104.88 -96.41
CA ARG A 148 -2.00 103.48 -96.28
C ARG A 148 -1.61 102.71 -97.53
N GLY A 149 -1.08 101.51 -97.33
CA GLY A 149 -0.76 100.58 -98.41
C GLY A 149 -2.03 100.11 -99.15
N PRO A 150 -1.87 99.41 -100.28
CA PRO A 150 -2.99 98.97 -101.11
C PRO A 150 -3.83 97.90 -100.39
N ILE A 151 -5.13 98.15 -100.26
CA ILE A 151 -6.06 97.31 -99.48
C ILE A 151 -6.20 95.87 -100.04
N LEU A 152 -5.92 95.67 -101.33
CA LEU A 152 -5.97 94.35 -101.95
C LEU A 152 -4.85 93.42 -101.45
N LEU A 153 -3.67 93.96 -101.10
CA LEU A 153 -2.60 93.17 -100.49
C LEU A 153 -3.01 92.70 -99.10
N ASP A 154 -3.57 93.59 -98.28
CA ASP A 154 -4.11 93.25 -96.96
C ASP A 154 -5.21 92.17 -97.05
N LEU A 155 -6.02 92.19 -98.12
CA LEU A 155 -7.05 91.19 -98.34
C LEU A 155 -6.45 89.83 -98.72
N ILE A 156 -5.38 89.80 -99.53
CA ILE A 156 -4.65 88.57 -99.84
C ILE A 156 -4.09 87.97 -98.54
N ASP A 157 -3.38 88.77 -97.74
CA ASP A 157 -2.84 88.35 -96.45
C ASP A 157 -3.95 87.86 -95.50
N TYR A 158 -5.08 88.55 -95.46
CA TYR A 158 -6.22 88.10 -94.68
C TYR A 158 -6.74 86.73 -95.14
N THR A 159 -6.85 86.50 -96.45
CA THR A 159 -7.33 85.21 -96.98
C THR A 159 -6.33 84.07 -96.74
N THR A 160 -5.03 84.33 -96.85
CA THR A 160 -3.99 83.34 -96.55
C THR A 160 -4.02 82.98 -95.07
N PHE A 161 -4.02 83.97 -94.17
CA PHE A 161 -4.13 83.72 -92.72
C PHE A 161 -5.41 82.98 -92.35
N LYS A 162 -6.55 83.35 -92.95
CA LYS A 162 -7.82 82.66 -92.71
C LYS A 162 -7.74 81.18 -93.10
N SER A 163 -7.11 80.87 -94.23
CA SER A 163 -6.92 79.48 -94.68
C SER A 163 -5.98 78.70 -93.75
N GLU A 164 -4.91 79.35 -93.26
CA GLU A 164 -3.97 78.76 -92.33
C GLU A 164 -4.63 78.46 -90.98
N ILE A 165 -5.43 79.40 -90.45
CA ILE A 165 -6.21 79.20 -89.22
C ILE A 165 -7.14 77.99 -89.37
N ALA A 166 -7.91 77.92 -90.46
CA ALA A 166 -8.83 76.81 -90.70
C ALA A 166 -8.10 75.45 -90.75
N TRP A 167 -6.90 75.42 -91.36
CA TRP A 167 -6.06 74.22 -91.38
C TRP A 167 -5.55 73.84 -89.99
N LYS A 168 -5.05 74.82 -89.21
CA LYS A 168 -4.59 74.59 -87.83
C LYS A 168 -5.71 74.13 -86.91
N GLU A 169 -6.91 74.71 -87.02
CA GLU A 169 -8.09 74.29 -86.26
C GLU A 169 -8.47 72.83 -86.58
N ALA A 170 -8.42 72.43 -87.85
CA ALA A 170 -8.66 71.04 -88.25
C ALA A 170 -7.61 70.09 -87.66
N GLU A 171 -6.34 70.50 -87.65
CA GLU A 171 -5.26 69.69 -87.06
C GLU A 171 -5.40 69.55 -85.54
N VAL A 172 -5.76 70.64 -84.84
CA VAL A 172 -6.06 70.60 -83.39
C VAL A 172 -7.22 69.67 -83.11
N ALA A 173 -8.29 69.74 -83.90
CA ALA A 173 -9.44 68.84 -83.75
C ALA A 173 -9.05 67.37 -83.97
N LYS A 174 -8.15 67.09 -84.92
CA LYS A 174 -7.62 65.74 -85.17
C LYS A 174 -6.77 65.24 -84.00
N LEU A 175 -5.82 66.04 -83.52
CA LEU A 175 -4.98 65.71 -82.36
C LEU A 175 -5.83 65.51 -81.09
N GLY A 176 -6.85 66.34 -80.88
CA GLY A 176 -7.80 66.18 -79.77
C GLY A 176 -8.52 64.83 -79.80
N LYS A 177 -8.92 64.35 -80.98
CA LYS A 177 -9.49 62.99 -81.14
C LYS A 177 -8.48 61.90 -80.84
N GLU A 178 -7.21 62.07 -81.17
CA GLU A 178 -6.16 61.11 -80.83
C GLU A 178 -5.89 61.06 -79.33
N VAL A 179 -5.80 62.22 -78.67
CA VAL A 179 -5.67 62.29 -77.20
C VAL A 179 -6.85 61.60 -76.52
N SER A 180 -8.08 61.81 -77.02
CA SER A 180 -9.27 61.20 -76.43
C SER A 180 -9.30 59.67 -76.52
N LYS A 181 -8.62 59.06 -77.51
CA LYS A 181 -8.45 57.60 -77.56
C LYS A 181 -7.69 57.08 -76.34
N TYR A 182 -6.76 57.86 -75.80
CA TYR A 182 -5.95 57.51 -74.65
C TYR A 182 -6.62 57.81 -73.31
N ASP A 183 -7.74 58.56 -73.27
CA ASP A 183 -8.45 58.84 -72.01
C ASP A 183 -8.92 57.56 -71.31
N LYS A 184 -9.39 56.57 -72.07
CA LYS A 184 -9.78 55.26 -71.50
C LYS A 184 -8.60 54.52 -70.88
N VAL A 185 -7.42 54.61 -71.50
CA VAL A 185 -6.19 54.00 -70.99
C VAL A 185 -5.74 54.74 -69.73
N ARG A 186 -5.81 56.08 -69.73
CA ARG A 186 -5.50 56.92 -68.58
C ARG A 186 -6.42 56.63 -67.39
N GLY A 187 -7.71 56.46 -67.64
CA GLY A 187 -8.68 56.05 -66.62
C GLY A 187 -8.34 54.68 -66.01
N ARG A 188 -8.10 53.67 -66.86
CA ARG A 188 -7.67 52.33 -66.40
C ARG A 188 -6.36 52.37 -65.62
N TYR A 189 -5.38 53.16 -66.08
CA TYR A 189 -4.12 53.32 -65.37
C TYR A 189 -4.33 53.93 -63.98
N SER A 190 -5.16 54.97 -63.85
CA SER A 190 -5.49 55.57 -62.56
C SER A 190 -6.16 54.55 -61.63
N GLU A 191 -7.15 53.80 -62.12
CA GLU A 191 -7.82 52.77 -61.33
C GLU A 191 -6.87 51.66 -60.87
N LEU A 192 -5.98 51.18 -61.76
CA LEU A 192 -4.98 50.17 -61.41
C LEU A 192 -3.96 50.72 -60.41
N LYS A 193 -3.54 51.96 -60.58
CA LYS A 193 -2.63 52.63 -59.64
C LYS A 193 -3.25 52.74 -58.25
N ASP A 194 -4.51 53.16 -58.16
CA ASP A 194 -5.23 53.22 -56.88
C ASP A 194 -5.41 51.83 -56.24
N LYS A 195 -5.65 50.79 -57.06
CA LYS A 195 -5.70 49.40 -56.58
C LYS A 195 -4.35 48.94 -56.05
N LEU A 196 -3.26 49.27 -56.74
CA LEU A 196 -1.90 48.94 -56.31
C LEU A 196 -1.55 49.63 -54.99
N GLU A 197 -1.84 50.93 -54.85
CA GLU A 197 -1.61 51.69 -53.62
C GLU A 197 -2.42 51.14 -52.43
N ARG A 198 -3.69 50.77 -52.65
CA ARG A 198 -4.48 50.10 -51.61
C ARG A 198 -3.93 48.72 -51.23
N ALA A 199 -3.49 47.95 -52.21
CA ALA A 199 -2.93 46.63 -51.98
C ALA A 199 -1.58 46.70 -51.24
N SER A 200 -0.71 47.64 -51.60
CA SER A 200 0.57 47.86 -50.92
C SER A 200 0.37 48.36 -49.49
N ALA A 201 -0.53 49.32 -49.28
CA ALA A 201 -0.88 49.79 -47.93
C ALA A 201 -1.43 48.66 -47.06
N ARG A 202 -2.31 47.81 -47.61
CA ARG A 202 -2.84 46.64 -46.90
C ARG A 202 -1.75 45.63 -46.55
N LEU A 203 -0.79 45.42 -47.46
CA LEU A 203 0.31 44.50 -47.25
C LEU A 203 1.27 44.99 -46.16
N GLU A 204 1.59 46.29 -46.13
CA GLU A 204 2.40 46.87 -45.06
C GLU A 204 1.68 46.84 -43.70
N ALA A 205 0.40 47.18 -43.66
CA ALA A 205 -0.39 47.04 -42.44
C ALA A 205 -0.44 45.58 -41.94
N LEU A 206 -0.52 44.61 -42.86
CA LEU A 206 -0.45 43.19 -42.50
C LEU A 206 0.93 42.83 -41.96
N LYS A 207 2.02 43.31 -42.57
CA LYS A 207 3.39 43.07 -42.09
C LYS A 207 3.63 43.66 -40.71
N GLU A 208 3.19 44.89 -40.45
CA GLU A 208 3.24 45.48 -39.11
C GLU A 208 2.40 44.67 -38.11
N SER A 209 1.17 44.30 -38.50
CA SER A 209 0.35 43.41 -37.68
C SER A 209 0.98 42.04 -37.47
N PHE A 210 1.83 41.55 -38.36
CA PHE A 210 2.58 40.30 -38.16
C PHE A 210 3.73 40.51 -37.19
N LYS A 211 4.46 41.64 -37.26
CA LYS A 211 5.55 41.97 -36.34
C LYS A 211 5.07 42.12 -34.90
N ASP A 212 3.95 42.78 -34.70
CA ASP A 212 3.40 43.03 -33.35
C ASP A 212 2.27 42.08 -32.97
N GLY A 213 1.97 41.11 -33.86
CA GLY A 213 0.82 40.24 -33.73
C GLY A 213 1.04 39.02 -32.84
N PRO A 214 -0.04 38.26 -32.61
CA PRO A 214 0.00 37.01 -31.84
C PRO A 214 0.97 35.99 -32.43
N LEU A 215 1.20 36.02 -33.76
CA LEU A 215 2.08 35.07 -34.44
C LEU A 215 3.56 35.30 -34.12
N GLN A 216 4.00 36.56 -34.02
CA GLN A 216 5.37 36.88 -33.63
C GLN A 216 5.58 36.56 -32.15
N GLN A 217 4.60 36.88 -31.31
CA GLN A 217 4.60 36.47 -29.90
C GLN A 217 4.70 34.95 -29.76
N LEU A 218 3.91 34.18 -30.53
CA LEU A 218 4.01 32.72 -30.57
C LEU A 218 5.39 32.26 -31.06
N SER A 219 5.94 32.89 -32.10
CA SER A 219 7.27 32.58 -32.61
C SER A 219 8.35 32.81 -31.54
N ASP A 220 8.27 33.90 -30.80
CA ASP A 220 9.25 34.22 -29.76
C ASP A 220 9.05 33.32 -28.53
N GLU A 221 7.81 32.95 -28.19
CA GLU A 221 7.49 31.94 -27.18
C GLU A 221 8.01 30.55 -27.57
N ILE A 222 7.86 30.15 -28.84
CA ILE A 222 8.46 28.91 -29.37
C ILE A 222 9.97 28.94 -29.21
N LYS A 223 10.66 30.05 -29.53
CA LYS A 223 12.12 30.15 -29.34
C LYS A 223 12.53 30.03 -27.88
N VAL A 224 11.77 30.62 -26.95
CA VAL A 224 12.02 30.48 -25.51
C VAL A 224 11.84 29.03 -25.09
N LEU A 225 10.72 28.39 -25.48
CA LEU A 225 10.45 26.98 -25.20
C LEU A 225 11.52 26.05 -25.80
N GLU A 226 11.98 26.30 -27.03
CA GLU A 226 13.06 25.56 -27.67
C GLU A 226 14.39 25.68 -26.91
N LYS A 227 14.62 26.82 -26.25
CA LYS A 227 15.79 27.05 -25.42
C LYS A 227 15.66 26.40 -24.04
N ASP A 228 14.46 26.39 -23.46
CA ASP A 228 14.20 25.79 -22.14
C ASP A 228 14.12 24.25 -22.20
N LEU A 229 13.71 23.68 -23.35
CA LEU A 229 13.62 22.23 -23.57
C LEU A 229 14.89 21.46 -23.18
N PRO A 230 16.10 21.84 -23.66
CA PRO A 230 17.33 21.16 -23.27
C PRO A 230 17.67 21.33 -21.79
N GLU A 231 17.36 22.48 -21.18
CA GLU A 231 17.55 22.68 -19.73
C GLU A 231 16.64 21.73 -18.95
N CYS A 232 15.36 21.63 -19.31
CA CYS A 232 14.43 20.66 -18.73
C CYS A 232 14.90 19.22 -18.95
N ASP A 233 15.36 18.86 -20.15
CA ASP A 233 15.87 17.51 -20.45
C ASP A 233 17.11 17.15 -19.62
N THR A 234 18.03 18.09 -19.43
CA THR A 234 19.20 17.89 -18.56
C THR A 234 18.79 17.70 -17.10
N LEU A 235 17.86 18.52 -16.60
CA LEU A 235 17.31 18.39 -15.25
C LEU A 235 16.59 17.04 -15.08
N LEU A 236 15.82 16.60 -16.06
CA LEU A 236 15.09 15.34 -16.03
C LEU A 236 16.06 14.15 -16.00
N ARG A 237 17.17 14.20 -16.75
CA ARG A 237 18.24 13.20 -16.68
C ARG A 237 18.92 13.17 -15.31
N GLU A 238 19.21 14.34 -14.73
CA GLU A 238 19.80 14.47 -13.39
C GLU A 238 18.88 13.85 -12.33
N MET A 239 17.60 14.23 -12.33
CA MET A 239 16.60 13.73 -11.37
C MET A 239 16.34 12.24 -11.55
N THR A 240 16.33 11.73 -12.80
CA THR A 240 16.20 10.29 -13.06
C THR A 240 17.41 9.51 -12.55
N LYS A 241 18.61 10.07 -12.66
CA LYS A 241 19.83 9.47 -12.09
C LYS A 241 19.76 9.44 -10.56
N GLN A 242 19.37 10.55 -9.93
CA GLN A 242 19.18 10.62 -8.48
C GLN A 242 18.11 9.64 -7.99
N ALA A 243 16.99 9.51 -8.72
CA ALA A 243 15.94 8.55 -8.39
C ALA A 243 16.45 7.10 -8.46
N LYS A 244 17.25 6.75 -9.48
CA LYS A 244 17.89 5.43 -9.57
C LYS A 244 18.85 5.18 -8.40
N GLU A 245 19.73 6.13 -8.09
CA GLU A 245 20.66 6.01 -6.96
C GLU A 245 19.94 5.86 -5.61
N LEU A 246 18.85 6.62 -5.41
CA LEU A 246 18.01 6.48 -4.22
C LEU A 246 17.31 5.12 -4.18
N ASN A 247 16.78 4.64 -5.30
CA ASN A 247 16.15 3.34 -5.39
C ASN A 247 17.15 2.20 -5.11
N ASP A 248 18.36 2.28 -5.64
CA ASP A 248 19.43 1.32 -5.36
C ASP A 248 19.83 1.34 -3.88
N ARG A 249 19.89 2.53 -3.26
CA ARG A 249 20.10 2.65 -1.81
C ARG A 249 18.96 2.04 -1.02
N ILE A 250 17.70 2.29 -1.38
CA ILE A 250 16.52 1.70 -0.73
C ILE A 250 16.61 0.18 -0.81
N ASN A 251 16.87 -0.39 -1.99
CA ASN A 251 17.03 -1.83 -2.17
C ASN A 251 18.15 -2.39 -1.29
N ALA A 252 19.31 -1.73 -1.24
CA ALA A 252 20.42 -2.14 -0.38
C ALA A 252 20.06 -2.06 1.12
N TYR A 253 19.28 -1.06 1.53
CA TYR A 253 18.75 -0.95 2.89
C TYR A 253 17.72 -2.02 3.21
N GLU A 254 16.82 -2.34 2.28
CA GLU A 254 15.83 -3.42 2.44
C GLU A 254 16.52 -4.77 2.54
N GLU A 255 17.55 -5.02 1.72
CA GLU A 255 18.33 -6.25 1.75
C GLU A 255 19.12 -6.38 3.06
N ARG A 256 19.76 -5.29 3.53
CA ARG A 256 20.36 -5.23 4.87
C ARG A 256 19.34 -5.49 5.96
N LYS A 257 18.17 -4.85 5.90
CA LYS A 257 17.11 -5.04 6.89
C LYS A 257 16.62 -6.49 6.88
N ARG A 258 16.47 -7.11 5.71
CA ARG A 258 16.06 -8.51 5.57
C ARG A 258 17.11 -9.47 6.16
N ASN A 259 18.38 -9.20 5.90
CA ASN A 259 19.50 -9.96 6.47
C ASN A 259 19.59 -9.80 7.99
N GLU A 260 19.43 -8.58 8.51
CA GLU A 260 19.37 -8.29 9.94
C GLU A 260 18.17 -8.98 10.59
N GLN A 261 16.98 -8.89 9.98
CA GLN A 261 15.77 -9.55 10.47
C GLN A 261 15.97 -11.08 10.50
N ALA A 262 16.58 -11.66 9.45
CA ALA A 262 16.88 -13.09 9.40
C ALA A 262 17.93 -13.50 10.44
N PHE A 263 18.89 -12.62 10.76
CA PHE A 263 19.85 -12.82 11.85
C PHE A 263 19.17 -12.77 13.22
N ILE A 264 18.33 -11.76 13.46
CA ILE A 264 17.52 -11.62 14.68
C ILE A 264 16.59 -12.82 14.85
N ASP A 265 15.90 -13.28 13.81
CA ASP A 265 15.00 -14.44 13.88
C ASP A 265 15.75 -15.74 14.15
N LYS A 266 16.96 -15.92 13.57
CA LYS A 266 17.84 -17.04 13.91
C LYS A 266 18.30 -16.97 15.36
N ALA A 267 18.77 -15.80 15.80
CA ALA A 267 19.22 -15.55 17.17
C ALA A 267 18.10 -15.76 18.20
N LYS A 268 16.87 -15.32 17.88
CA LYS A 268 15.68 -15.54 18.71
C LYS A 268 15.30 -17.02 18.76
N LYS A 269 15.37 -17.75 17.65
CA LYS A 269 15.13 -19.21 17.63
C LYS A 269 16.19 -19.98 18.42
N THR A 270 17.46 -19.59 18.35
CA THR A 270 18.53 -20.23 19.14
C THR A 270 18.37 -19.91 20.63
N ALA A 271 18.14 -18.64 20.98
CA ALA A 271 17.90 -18.22 22.37
C ALA A 271 16.65 -18.88 22.95
N GLN A 272 15.57 -19.02 22.18
CA GLN A 272 14.36 -19.72 22.64
C GLN A 272 14.64 -21.21 22.89
N LYS A 273 15.36 -21.89 21.99
CA LYS A 273 15.75 -23.30 22.20
C LYS A 273 16.64 -23.47 23.43
N GLU A 274 17.57 -22.55 23.66
CA GLU A 274 18.44 -22.56 24.83
C GLU A 274 17.66 -22.28 26.12
N SER A 275 16.72 -21.34 26.10
CA SER A 275 15.80 -21.04 27.20
C SER A 275 14.92 -22.24 27.53
N ASP A 276 14.24 -22.84 26.54
CA ASP A 276 13.39 -24.02 26.72
C ASP A 276 14.21 -25.23 27.26
N ALA A 277 15.46 -25.37 26.80
CA ALA A 277 16.38 -26.40 27.30
C ALA A 277 16.83 -26.12 28.75
N ALA A 278 17.09 -24.86 29.08
CA ALA A 278 17.42 -24.44 30.44
C ALA A 278 16.24 -24.62 31.39
N GLU A 279 15.01 -24.31 30.95
CA GLU A 279 13.79 -24.50 31.72
C GLU A 279 13.52 -25.98 32.00
N LYS A 280 13.69 -26.86 31.01
CA LYS A 280 13.61 -28.32 31.23
C LYS A 280 14.67 -28.82 32.21
N ARG A 281 15.91 -28.29 32.16
CA ARG A 281 16.97 -28.63 33.12
C ARG A 281 16.64 -28.15 34.53
N LEU A 282 16.09 -26.94 34.66
CA LEU A 282 15.65 -26.39 35.93
C LEU A 282 14.53 -27.24 36.53
N GLU A 283 13.54 -27.63 35.74
CA GLU A 283 12.41 -28.45 36.18
C GLU A 283 12.87 -29.86 36.61
N GLN A 284 13.81 -30.46 35.87
CA GLN A 284 14.43 -31.71 36.27
C GLN A 284 15.20 -31.57 37.60
N ALA A 285 16.01 -30.51 37.74
CA ALA A 285 16.75 -30.23 38.97
C ALA A 285 15.84 -29.97 40.17
N LYS A 286 14.69 -29.31 39.99
CA LYS A 286 13.67 -29.12 41.03
C LYS A 286 13.09 -30.45 41.50
N ARG A 287 12.72 -31.33 40.56
CA ARG A 287 12.22 -32.69 40.89
C ARG A 287 13.25 -33.52 41.63
N ASP A 288 14.51 -33.44 41.21
CA ASP A 288 15.61 -34.15 41.88
C ASP A 288 15.88 -33.57 43.27
N PHE A 289 15.75 -32.24 43.44
CA PHE A 289 15.83 -31.57 44.74
C PHE A 289 14.69 -31.97 45.67
N GLU A 290 13.44 -32.02 45.20
CA GLU A 290 12.28 -32.48 45.99
C GLU A 290 12.50 -33.92 46.49
N LYS A 291 12.93 -34.83 45.60
CA LYS A 291 13.26 -36.22 46.00
C LYS A 291 14.36 -36.28 47.04
N LEU A 292 15.42 -35.47 46.89
CA LEU A 292 16.50 -35.40 47.87
C LEU A 292 16.01 -34.84 49.20
N SER A 293 15.15 -33.82 49.17
CA SER A 293 14.55 -33.19 50.35
C SER A 293 13.67 -34.18 51.12
N ASP A 294 12.83 -34.95 50.44
CA ASP A 294 11.99 -35.98 51.06
C ASP A 294 12.86 -37.09 51.69
N SER A 295 13.92 -37.52 51.00
CA SER A 295 14.91 -38.46 51.53
C SER A 295 15.65 -37.92 52.76
N LEU A 296 16.03 -36.64 52.76
CA LEU A 296 16.67 -35.97 53.90
C LEU A 296 15.72 -35.88 55.10
N THR A 297 14.43 -35.64 54.85
CA THR A 297 13.41 -35.55 55.90
C THR A 297 13.13 -36.92 56.52
N SER A 298 13.03 -37.95 55.68
CA SER A 298 12.92 -39.35 56.12
C SER A 298 14.12 -39.80 56.95
N THR A 299 15.35 -39.53 56.47
CA THR A 299 16.57 -39.88 57.21
C THR A 299 16.69 -39.12 58.53
N ARG A 300 16.31 -37.84 58.59
CA ARG A 300 16.20 -37.10 59.86
C ARG A 300 15.21 -37.74 60.84
N GLY A 301 14.06 -38.23 60.37
CA GLY A 301 13.11 -38.98 61.18
C GLY A 301 13.68 -40.29 61.74
N THR A 302 14.41 -41.04 60.92
CA THR A 302 15.12 -42.26 61.38
C THR A 302 16.23 -41.94 62.39
N LEU A 303 16.92 -40.81 62.24
CA LEU A 303 17.99 -40.40 63.15
C LEU A 303 17.42 -39.96 64.52
N ALA A 304 16.28 -39.28 64.53
CA ALA A 304 15.58 -38.90 65.77
C ALA A 304 15.09 -40.12 66.56
N THR A 305 14.50 -41.12 65.87
CA THR A 305 14.04 -42.36 66.50
C THR A 305 15.20 -43.20 67.06
N MET A 306 16.32 -43.29 66.34
CA MET A 306 17.52 -43.98 66.83
C MET A 306 18.13 -43.29 68.06
N LYS A 307 18.15 -41.94 68.10
CA LYS A 307 18.60 -41.18 69.29
C LYS A 307 17.73 -41.46 70.52
N GLU A 308 16.41 -41.55 70.35
CA GLU A 308 15.51 -41.86 71.46
C GLU A 308 15.68 -43.31 71.97
N GLN A 309 15.95 -44.27 71.07
CA GLN A 309 16.26 -45.65 71.45
C GLN A 309 17.56 -45.76 72.26
N ILE A 310 18.62 -45.04 71.85
CA ILE A 310 19.89 -45.02 72.59
C ILE A 310 19.69 -44.47 74.01
N ALA A 311 18.94 -43.39 74.17
CA ALA A 311 18.66 -42.82 75.49
C ALA A 311 17.91 -43.81 76.42
N LYS A 312 16.94 -44.57 75.88
CA LYS A 312 16.22 -45.60 76.64
C LYS A 312 17.12 -46.77 77.06
N GLU A 313 18.05 -47.19 76.20
CA GLU A 313 18.99 -48.26 76.55
C GLU A 313 20.05 -47.81 77.58
N GLU A 314 20.51 -46.56 77.52
CA GLU A 314 21.43 -46.00 78.53
C GLU A 314 20.79 -45.95 79.93
N GLU A 315 19.51 -45.59 80.01
CA GLU A 315 18.75 -45.57 81.27
C GLU A 315 18.53 -46.99 81.83
N ALA A 316 18.24 -47.97 80.96
CA ALA A 316 18.15 -49.38 81.34
C ALA A 316 19.50 -49.93 81.85
N LEU A 317 20.61 -49.58 81.20
CA LEU A 317 21.96 -49.99 81.60
C LEU A 317 22.35 -49.44 82.98
N SER A 318 22.01 -48.18 83.25
CA SER A 318 22.22 -47.53 84.55
C SER A 318 21.48 -48.27 85.68
N SER A 319 20.19 -48.59 85.46
CA SER A 319 19.38 -49.32 86.44
C SER A 319 19.92 -50.75 86.71
N SER A 320 20.47 -51.41 85.69
CA SER A 320 21.05 -52.75 85.83
C SER A 320 22.37 -52.73 86.62
N LYS A 321 23.20 -51.69 86.47
CA LYS A 321 24.45 -51.56 87.26
C LYS A 321 24.16 -51.37 88.74
N SER A 322 23.20 -50.51 89.09
CA SER A 322 22.79 -50.31 90.49
C SER A 322 22.29 -51.60 91.15
N ARG A 323 21.57 -52.46 90.41
CA ARG A 323 21.14 -53.78 90.90
C ARG A 323 22.31 -54.75 91.12
N VAL A 324 23.36 -54.67 90.32
CA VAL A 324 24.56 -55.52 90.47
C VAL A 324 25.34 -55.14 91.72
N ASP A 325 25.45 -53.85 92.03
CA ASP A 325 26.10 -53.38 93.26
C ASP A 325 25.32 -53.82 94.51
N GLU A 326 23.98 -53.71 94.47
CA GLU A 326 23.12 -54.16 95.58
C GLU A 326 23.23 -55.68 95.82
N PHE A 327 23.41 -56.49 94.77
CA PHE A 327 23.66 -57.92 94.91
C PHE A 327 25.04 -58.24 95.48
N HIS A 328 26.08 -57.47 95.17
CA HIS A 328 27.40 -57.66 95.77
C HIS A 328 27.39 -57.42 97.27
N ASP A 329 26.73 -56.36 97.74
CA ASP A 329 26.60 -56.06 99.17
C ASP A 329 25.82 -57.16 99.92
N ARG A 330 24.76 -57.71 99.30
CA ARG A 330 24.00 -58.83 99.86
C ARG A 330 24.82 -60.12 99.95
N ILE A 331 25.68 -60.40 98.97
CA ILE A 331 26.56 -61.58 98.99
C ILE A 331 27.59 -61.45 100.12
N ALA A 332 28.22 -60.28 100.29
CA ALA A 332 29.18 -60.03 101.36
C ALA A 332 28.55 -60.22 102.76
N ALA A 333 27.31 -59.75 102.96
CA ALA A 333 26.58 -59.92 104.22
C ALA A 333 26.21 -61.39 104.52
N ILE A 334 25.93 -62.20 103.49
CA ILE A 334 25.60 -63.62 103.64
C ILE A 334 26.84 -64.46 103.97
N ASP A 335 28.00 -64.17 103.36
CA ASP A 335 29.23 -64.92 103.62
C ASP A 335 29.74 -64.71 105.05
N GLU A 336 29.58 -63.52 105.61
CA GLU A 336 29.97 -63.26 107.00
C GLU A 336 29.02 -63.97 108.00
N ARG A 337 27.71 -64.02 107.69
CA ARG A 337 26.74 -64.84 108.45
C ARG A 337 27.05 -66.33 108.39
N ARG A 338 27.48 -66.83 107.23
CA ARG A 338 27.88 -68.23 107.05
C ARG A 338 29.10 -68.59 107.90
N LYS A 339 30.08 -67.69 108.02
CA LYS A 339 31.30 -67.90 108.82
C LYS A 339 31.00 -68.05 110.32
N VAL A 340 30.11 -67.21 110.85
CA VAL A 340 29.62 -67.29 112.24
C VAL A 340 28.80 -68.57 112.47
N ALA A 341 27.92 -68.93 111.53
CA ALA A 341 27.12 -70.15 111.62
C ALA A 341 27.98 -71.44 111.56
N GLN A 342 29.06 -71.45 110.79
CA GLN A 342 29.99 -72.57 110.69
C GLN A 342 30.72 -72.84 112.02
N GLN A 343 31.19 -71.79 112.70
CA GLN A 343 31.82 -71.90 114.02
C GLN A 343 30.82 -72.39 115.09
N ALA A 344 29.56 -71.94 115.02
CA ALA A 344 28.50 -72.45 115.89
C ALA A 344 28.17 -73.93 115.61
N HIS A 345 28.21 -74.36 114.34
CA HIS A 345 27.99 -75.75 113.96
C HIS A 345 29.08 -76.69 114.48
N GLU A 346 30.36 -76.30 114.40
CA GLU A 346 31.47 -77.11 114.92
C GLU A 346 31.40 -77.28 116.45
N ALA A 347 31.04 -76.21 117.18
CA ALA A 347 30.82 -76.26 118.61
C ALA A 347 29.61 -77.15 118.98
N ALA A 348 28.52 -77.08 118.21
CA ALA A 348 27.33 -77.91 118.40
C ALA A 348 27.58 -79.41 118.08
N VAL A 349 28.46 -79.73 117.13
CA VAL A 349 28.83 -81.13 116.81
C VAL A 349 29.70 -81.73 117.91
N ALA A 350 30.55 -80.93 118.56
CA ALA A 350 31.33 -81.38 119.71
C ALA A 350 30.45 -81.68 120.94
N THR A 351 29.39 -80.90 121.16
CA THR A 351 28.40 -81.16 122.22
C THR A 351 27.48 -82.33 121.87
N LEU A 352 27.05 -82.48 120.60
CA LEU A 352 26.28 -83.64 120.13
C LEU A 352 27.03 -84.97 120.35
N LYS A 353 28.34 -85.02 120.09
CA LYS A 353 29.16 -86.23 120.36
C LYS A 353 29.23 -86.61 121.85
N LYS A 354 29.10 -85.64 122.77
CA LYS A 354 29.00 -85.92 124.20
C LYS A 354 27.63 -86.51 124.54
N PHE A 355 26.56 -85.89 124.05
CA PHE A 355 25.21 -86.40 124.25
C PHE A 355 24.95 -87.74 123.57
N GLU A 356 25.57 -88.05 122.42
CA GLU A 356 25.48 -89.38 121.78
C GLU A 356 26.14 -90.49 122.59
N LYS A 357 27.17 -90.18 123.39
CA LYS A 357 27.75 -91.15 124.32
C LYS A 357 26.81 -91.43 125.50
N GLU A 358 26.20 -90.39 126.04
CA GLU A 358 25.21 -90.50 127.12
C GLU A 358 23.93 -91.20 126.66
N LEU A 359 23.44 -90.91 125.43
CA LEU A 359 22.27 -91.56 124.85
C LEU A 359 22.48 -93.06 124.61
N LYS A 360 23.68 -93.49 124.23
CA LYS A 360 24.01 -94.91 124.04
C LYS A 360 24.02 -95.70 125.35
N GLU A 361 24.29 -95.06 126.48
CA GLU A 361 24.14 -95.68 127.80
C GLU A 361 22.67 -95.77 128.19
N PHE A 362 21.90 -94.69 128.01
CA PHE A 362 20.46 -94.72 128.30
C PHE A 362 19.67 -95.67 127.39
N ASP A 363 20.02 -95.83 126.12
CA ASP A 363 19.39 -96.81 125.22
C ASP A 363 19.67 -98.27 125.63
N LYS A 364 20.83 -98.54 126.25
CA LYS A 364 21.09 -99.87 126.84
C LYS A 364 20.17 -100.12 128.04
N ASP A 365 19.98 -99.12 128.89
CA ASP A 365 19.10 -99.24 130.06
C ASP A 365 17.62 -99.35 129.66
N ILE A 366 17.18 -98.58 128.65
CA ILE A 366 15.79 -98.63 128.15
C ILE A 366 15.47 -99.99 127.53
N LYS A 367 16.38 -100.57 126.74
CA LYS A 367 16.18 -101.88 126.09
C LYS A 367 16.09 -103.02 127.12
N VAL A 368 16.92 -102.99 128.16
CA VAL A 368 16.88 -103.96 129.27
C VAL A 368 15.56 -103.88 130.05
N HIS A 369 15.02 -102.68 130.24
CA HIS A 369 13.75 -102.49 130.93
C HIS A 369 12.53 -102.86 130.08
N GLN A 370 12.54 -102.60 128.77
CA GLN A 370 11.45 -103.00 127.86
C GLN A 370 11.36 -104.52 127.65
N ASP A 371 12.49 -105.22 127.53
CA ASP A 371 12.49 -106.69 127.42
C ASP A 371 11.93 -107.36 128.70
N LYS A 372 12.16 -106.76 129.88
CA LYS A 372 11.59 -107.25 131.15
C LYS A 372 10.08 -107.02 131.26
N VAL A 373 9.58 -105.89 130.75
CA VAL A 373 8.15 -105.56 130.77
C VAL A 373 7.37 -106.51 129.85
N ASP A 374 7.87 -106.79 128.64
CA ASP A 374 7.21 -107.65 127.66
C ASP A 374 7.18 -109.14 128.06
N VAL A 375 8.24 -109.64 128.70
CA VAL A 375 8.29 -111.03 129.18
C VAL A 375 7.31 -111.25 130.34
N THR A 376 7.11 -110.25 131.19
CA THR A 376 6.30 -110.40 132.39
C THR A 376 4.80 -110.20 132.11
N SER A 377 4.44 -109.26 131.22
CA SER A 377 3.05 -109.06 130.79
C SER A 377 2.49 -110.32 130.08
N LYS A 378 3.30 -110.98 129.26
CA LYS A 378 2.96 -112.26 128.60
C LYS A 378 2.77 -113.42 129.59
N LYS A 379 3.48 -113.43 130.73
CA LYS A 379 3.27 -114.40 131.82
C LYS A 379 1.96 -114.14 132.58
N ILE A 380 1.61 -112.88 132.82
CA ILE A 380 0.38 -112.48 133.53
C ILE A 380 -0.87 -112.91 132.75
N VAL A 381 -0.88 -112.71 131.42
CA VAL A 381 -2.03 -113.10 130.58
C VAL A 381 -2.21 -114.62 130.56
N LYS A 382 -1.13 -115.40 130.45
CA LYS A 382 -1.20 -116.87 130.45
C LYS A 382 -1.67 -117.44 131.79
N LEU A 383 -1.20 -116.89 132.92
CA LEU A 383 -1.60 -117.38 134.24
C LEU A 383 -3.07 -117.04 134.57
N LYS A 384 -3.57 -115.86 134.17
CA LYS A 384 -4.99 -115.52 134.33
C LYS A 384 -5.92 -116.44 133.53
N SER A 385 -5.52 -116.83 132.30
CA SER A 385 -6.32 -117.78 131.51
C SER A 385 -6.34 -119.19 132.08
N LYS A 386 -5.26 -119.62 132.75
CA LYS A 386 -5.16 -120.93 133.43
C LYS A 386 -5.91 -120.97 134.76
N GLN A 387 -6.00 -119.84 135.46
CA GLN A 387 -6.74 -119.76 136.72
C GLN A 387 -8.24 -119.89 136.48
N ALA A 388 -8.78 -119.20 135.46
CA ALA A 388 -10.20 -119.26 135.12
C ALA A 388 -10.68 -120.65 134.65
N SER A 389 -9.80 -121.44 134.01
CA SER A 389 -10.13 -122.82 133.61
C SER A 389 -10.10 -123.82 134.77
N LEU A 390 -9.21 -123.62 135.75
CA LEU A 390 -9.11 -124.51 136.91
C LEU A 390 -10.23 -124.26 137.94
N GLU A 391 -10.71 -123.03 138.06
CA GLU A 391 -11.88 -122.72 138.89
C GLU A 391 -13.18 -123.34 138.34
N THR A 392 -13.30 -123.47 137.01
CA THR A 392 -14.44 -124.16 136.37
C THR A 392 -14.38 -125.68 136.50
N ASP A 393 -13.18 -126.27 136.58
CA ASP A 393 -12.99 -127.70 136.84
C ASP A 393 -13.24 -128.08 138.31
N ILE A 394 -12.91 -127.20 139.25
CA ILE A 394 -13.18 -127.43 140.70
C ILE A 394 -14.68 -127.42 140.99
N GLU A 395 -15.48 -126.61 140.29
CA GLU A 395 -16.93 -126.58 140.47
C GLU A 395 -17.61 -127.87 139.95
N LYS A 396 -17.07 -128.52 138.91
CA LYS A 396 -17.53 -129.85 138.45
C LYS A 396 -17.15 -130.97 139.42
N ALA A 397 -15.97 -130.91 140.04
CA ALA A 397 -15.55 -131.90 141.03
C ALA A 397 -16.42 -131.87 142.31
N LYS A 398 -17.04 -130.72 142.62
CA LYS A 398 -18.05 -130.61 143.69
C LYS A 398 -19.34 -131.38 143.40
N GLU A 399 -19.73 -131.58 142.13
CA GLU A 399 -20.96 -132.31 141.77
C GLU A 399 -20.77 -133.84 141.76
N ASP A 400 -19.61 -134.34 141.29
CA ASP A 400 -19.36 -135.78 141.18
C ASP A 400 -19.09 -136.49 142.53
N ALA A 401 -18.45 -135.82 143.50
CA ALA A 401 -18.18 -136.45 144.81
C ALA A 401 -19.46 -136.64 145.66
N VAL A 402 -20.47 -135.78 145.48
CA VAL A 402 -21.79 -135.94 146.11
C VAL A 402 -22.50 -137.20 145.60
N ALA A 403 -22.19 -137.68 144.38
CA ALA A 403 -22.73 -138.92 143.83
C ALA A 403 -22.10 -140.18 144.48
N TYR A 404 -20.78 -140.20 144.70
CA TYR A 404 -20.10 -141.37 145.28
C TYR A 404 -20.40 -141.57 146.78
N LYS A 405 -20.66 -140.48 147.50
CA LYS A 405 -21.11 -140.49 148.90
C LYS A 405 -22.47 -141.21 149.09
N LYS A 406 -23.31 -141.30 148.05
CA LYS A 406 -24.59 -142.05 148.08
C LYS A 406 -24.45 -143.54 147.73
N MET A 407 -23.51 -143.91 146.86
CA MET A 407 -23.29 -145.31 146.47
C MET A 407 -22.68 -146.17 147.60
N ALA A 408 -21.71 -145.62 148.36
CA ALA A 408 -21.06 -146.38 149.43
C ALA A 408 -22.02 -146.68 150.60
N HIS A 409 -22.89 -145.72 150.94
CA HIS A 409 -23.93 -145.89 151.96
C HIS A 409 -24.93 -147.01 151.65
N HIS A 410 -25.07 -147.40 150.37
CA HIS A 410 -25.89 -148.53 149.92
C HIS A 410 -25.17 -149.88 150.08
N LYS A 411 -23.84 -149.92 149.90
CA LYS A 411 -23.01 -151.13 150.07
C LYS A 411 -22.70 -151.49 151.52
N VAL A 412 -22.79 -150.52 152.42
CA VAL A 412 -22.84 -150.72 153.89
C VAL A 412 -24.09 -151.55 154.34
N LYS A 413 -25.08 -151.83 153.47
CA LYS A 413 -26.41 -152.37 153.86
C LYS A 413 -26.78 -153.75 153.26
N ALA A 414 -26.03 -154.28 152.28
CA ALA A 414 -26.40 -155.49 151.52
C ALA A 414 -25.60 -156.77 151.87
N HIS A 415 -24.48 -156.64 152.58
CA HIS A 415 -23.52 -157.73 152.74
C HIS A 415 -22.92 -157.73 154.17
N PRO A 416 -23.43 -158.57 155.11
CA PRO A 416 -23.06 -158.57 156.54
C PRO A 416 -21.59 -158.87 156.82
N TRP A 417 -20.95 -159.62 155.92
CA TRP A 417 -19.53 -159.93 156.01
C TRP A 417 -18.64 -158.66 155.92
N ILE A 418 -19.13 -157.57 155.31
CA ILE A 418 -18.42 -156.28 155.19
C ILE A 418 -18.22 -155.60 156.57
N SER A 419 -18.97 -156.01 157.62
CA SER A 419 -18.73 -155.55 159.00
C SER A 419 -17.73 -156.43 159.77
N ASP A 420 -17.45 -157.64 159.29
CA ASP A 420 -16.62 -158.65 159.97
C ASP A 420 -15.17 -158.74 159.43
N GLU A 421 -14.86 -158.32 158.18
CA GLU A 421 -13.53 -158.47 157.54
C GLU A 421 -12.65 -157.21 157.41
N LYS A 422 -13.12 -156.03 157.84
CA LYS A 422 -12.39 -154.73 157.74
C LYS A 422 -11.01 -154.71 158.42
N SER A 423 -10.80 -155.63 159.35
CA SER A 423 -9.54 -155.83 160.07
C SER A 423 -8.41 -156.42 159.22
N HIS A 424 -8.67 -156.90 157.99
CA HIS A 424 -7.66 -157.49 157.09
C HIS A 424 -7.25 -156.62 155.88
N PHE A 425 -7.91 -155.49 155.59
CA PHE A 425 -7.56 -154.60 154.46
C PHE A 425 -6.37 -153.65 154.77
N GLY A 426 -5.21 -153.85 154.11
CA GLY A 426 -4.12 -152.86 153.93
C GLY A 426 -2.76 -153.06 154.65
N LYS A 427 -2.45 -154.21 155.28
CA LYS A 427 -1.18 -154.42 156.01
C LYS A 427 -0.02 -154.94 155.12
N LYS A 428 1.22 -154.61 155.51
CA LYS A 428 2.50 -155.11 154.91
C LYS A 428 2.67 -156.63 155.15
N ASN A 429 2.97 -157.43 154.13
CA ASN A 429 3.19 -158.92 154.14
C ASN A 429 1.95 -159.85 154.37
N THR A 430 0.79 -159.60 153.75
CA THR A 430 -0.36 -160.54 153.59
C THR A 430 -0.98 -160.40 152.17
N GLU A 431 -2.05 -161.13 151.80
CA GLU A 431 -2.70 -161.05 150.46
C GLU A 431 -3.29 -159.65 150.09
N TYR A 432 -3.27 -158.66 150.99
CA TYR A 432 -3.79 -157.28 150.77
C TYR A 432 -2.72 -156.16 150.95
N ASP A 433 -1.51 -156.29 150.36
CA ASP A 433 -0.38 -155.31 150.39
C ASP A 433 -0.13 -154.61 149.02
N PHE A 434 0.12 -153.29 148.99
CA PHE A 434 0.08 -152.46 147.77
C PHE A 434 1.24 -151.48 147.52
N THR A 435 2.47 -151.79 147.94
CA THR A 435 3.64 -150.88 147.85
C THR A 435 4.79 -151.24 146.87
N GLY A 436 4.58 -151.98 145.75
CA GLY A 436 5.68 -152.51 144.89
C GLY A 436 5.77 -152.05 143.40
N PRO A 437 6.96 -152.21 142.72
CA PRO A 437 7.36 -151.52 141.47
C PRO A 437 6.92 -152.23 140.17
N ASN A 438 6.57 -151.44 139.13
CA ASN A 438 6.07 -151.86 137.78
C ASN A 438 4.71 -152.59 137.81
N ARG A 439 3.69 -152.34 136.98
CA ARG A 439 3.38 -151.43 135.86
C ARG A 439 1.92 -151.81 135.50
N LYS A 440 0.94 -150.96 135.18
CA LYS A 440 0.82 -150.00 134.06
C LYS A 440 -0.47 -149.18 134.29
N ARG A 441 -0.44 -147.92 133.84
CA ARG A 441 -1.59 -147.04 133.50
C ARG A 441 -2.75 -147.80 132.84
N TYR A 442 -4.01 -147.42 133.05
CA TYR A 442 -5.07 -147.28 132.02
C TYR A 442 -6.25 -146.39 132.47
N ASP A 443 -7.05 -145.94 131.50
CA ASP A 443 -7.73 -144.65 131.35
C ASP A 443 -9.14 -144.85 130.76
N VAL A 444 -10.09 -143.90 130.87
CA VAL A 444 -11.33 -143.83 130.06
C VAL A 444 -11.56 -142.39 129.56
N ALA A 445 -10.84 -142.04 128.48
CA ALA A 445 -11.41 -141.33 127.33
C ALA A 445 -10.87 -141.98 126.04
N GLY A 446 -11.33 -143.20 125.78
CA GLY A 446 -11.39 -143.73 124.41
C GLY A 446 -10.08 -144.22 123.78
N ARG A 447 -9.39 -145.17 124.42
CA ARG A 447 -8.98 -146.37 123.68
C ARG A 447 -8.80 -147.57 124.59
N SER A 448 -9.81 -148.43 124.50
CA SER A 448 -9.76 -149.89 124.68
C SER A 448 -8.39 -150.46 124.35
N VAL A 449 -7.75 -151.15 125.30
CA VAL A 449 -7.34 -152.56 125.19
C VAL A 449 -7.29 -153.09 126.65
N ALA A 450 -8.35 -153.72 127.15
CA ALA A 450 -8.62 -155.15 127.00
C ALA A 450 -7.49 -156.03 127.53
N SER A 451 -7.56 -156.38 128.81
CA SER A 451 -7.73 -157.78 129.22
C SER A 451 -7.63 -157.79 130.74
N ARG A 452 -8.78 -157.74 131.40
CA ARG A 452 -9.61 -158.91 131.74
C ARG A 452 -8.94 -159.80 132.76
N GLY A 453 -9.46 -159.59 133.96
CA GLY A 453 -9.70 -160.65 134.88
C GLY A 453 -8.44 -161.05 135.57
N ILE A 454 -8.62 -161.79 136.66
CA ILE A 454 -7.52 -162.59 137.16
C ILE A 454 -6.36 -161.71 137.72
N PHE A 455 -6.46 -160.38 137.65
CA PHE A 455 -6.30 -159.36 138.71
C PHE A 455 -7.42 -158.31 138.51
N PRO A 456 -8.56 -158.38 139.24
CA PRO A 456 -9.81 -157.74 138.80
C PRO A 456 -10.07 -156.34 139.38
N GLU A 457 -10.59 -155.44 138.52
CA GLU A 457 -10.88 -154.04 138.81
C GLU A 457 -11.86 -153.83 139.98
N GLU A 458 -12.68 -154.82 140.36
CA GLU A 458 -13.46 -154.68 141.59
C GLU A 458 -12.61 -155.03 142.83
N GLU A 459 -11.83 -156.11 142.87
CA GLU A 459 -11.03 -156.53 144.03
C GLU A 459 -9.74 -155.71 144.27
N ARG A 460 -9.25 -154.99 143.25
CA ARG A 460 -8.22 -153.93 143.38
C ARG A 460 -8.77 -152.49 143.40
N LEU A 461 -9.95 -152.16 142.85
CA LEU A 461 -10.64 -150.93 143.31
C LEU A 461 -11.15 -151.10 144.75
N ILE A 462 -11.17 -152.33 145.26
CA ILE A 462 -11.26 -152.75 146.68
C ILE A 462 -9.89 -152.73 147.39
N VAL A 463 -8.86 -152.20 146.72
CA VAL A 463 -7.58 -151.81 147.33
C VAL A 463 -7.41 -150.29 147.38
N VAL A 464 -7.99 -149.54 146.44
CA VAL A 464 -7.86 -148.06 146.36
C VAL A 464 -9.13 -147.29 146.79
N ALA A 465 -10.33 -147.88 146.74
CA ALA A 465 -11.58 -147.20 147.15
C ALA A 465 -11.91 -147.34 148.66
N VAL A 466 -11.00 -147.93 149.45
CA VAL A 466 -11.12 -148.10 150.92
C VAL A 466 -9.94 -147.43 151.68
N ASN A 467 -9.12 -146.59 151.01
CA ASN A 467 -8.12 -145.71 151.62
C ASN A 467 -8.52 -144.23 151.49
#